data_AF-A0A350WQA8-F1
#
_entry.id   AF-A0A350WQA8-F1
#
_cell.length_a   1.000
_cell.length_b   1.000
_cell.length_c   1.000
_cell.angle_alpha   90.00
_cell.angle_beta   90.00
_cell.angle_gamma   90.00
#
_symmetry.space_group_name_H-M   'P 1'
#
loop_
_entity.id
_entity.type
_entity.pdbx_description
1 polymer ?
#
loop_
_entity_poly.entity_id
_entity_poly.type
_entity_poly.pdbx_seq_one_letter_code
_entity_poly.pdbx_strand_id
1 'polypeptide(L)'
;MKHAGIQAHLTGLVQRVDSQDARRFRRGRDGRPHRAPIRYQVCMTPRLTRADATAVHLRLKALIEKHNSITSALQEMLAVEDVMELLDPLDVKLSHPPLNTVMDMVKLETGENFSPEIERLAQELHRRIINCLGDIHIPHYFITQTIHRCNLTPAQAWLITVARDMAFINTRTGERRDTVTFKHGYQEMAELIGSTRYKTVQAWLQPHWTSQQRGGNLARFLQEIDLPDSKTYADLRVESMPRAFRVLLDEPLDADGRNKVDANGSHMADADGTSSWTQMGAIADANGSHMVDANGSDLNSFKHPLNTDKKNTSTTQPAQSAKAAEAVAPDFWELDLLLQQNDVHPKVQKELLEVQASVHAFVSWVLYVASPGSGNLSDHLGYAISRLREHPLREARGVFRQFADLTPKELLALIDSTPTGDYELPTKIEHPLAHVWKKAMGSNNPRLPIVREILFGEGASE
;
A
#
# COMPACT_ATOMS: atom_id res chain seq x y z
N MET A 1 -7.71 -8.26 30.76
CA MET A 1 -7.63 -9.54 30.03
C MET A 1 -7.25 -10.66 30.99
N LYS A 2 -8.11 -11.67 31.18
CA LYS A 2 -7.87 -12.82 32.09
C LYS A 2 -7.47 -14.11 31.34
N HIS A 3 -7.36 -14.07 30.01
CA HIS A 3 -6.93 -15.23 29.22
C HIS A 3 -5.41 -15.29 29.17
N ALA A 4 -4.81 -16.26 29.87
CA ALA A 4 -3.38 -16.54 29.84
C ALA A 4 -2.85 -16.73 28.40
N GLY A 5 -3.66 -17.30 27.50
CA GLY A 5 -3.31 -17.45 26.09
C GLY A 5 -3.13 -16.13 25.33
N ILE A 6 -3.97 -15.12 25.59
CA ILE A 6 -3.85 -13.80 24.95
C ILE A 6 -2.61 -13.05 25.46
N GLN A 7 -2.27 -13.21 26.75
CA GLN A 7 -1.05 -12.61 27.29
C GLN A 7 0.22 -13.21 26.68
N ALA A 8 0.23 -14.52 26.41
CA ALA A 8 1.34 -15.17 25.71
C ALA A 8 1.53 -14.61 24.28
N HIS A 9 0.45 -14.26 23.58
CA HIS A 9 0.50 -13.71 22.21
C HIS A 9 0.90 -12.22 22.18
N LEU A 10 0.79 -11.51 23.30
CA LEU A 10 1.22 -10.11 23.44
C LEU A 10 2.63 -9.97 24.03
N THR A 11 3.31 -11.09 24.30
CA THR A 11 4.68 -11.11 24.82
C THR A 11 5.61 -10.36 23.87
N GLY A 12 6.35 -9.38 24.38
CA GLY A 12 7.25 -8.52 23.59
C GLY A 12 6.62 -7.20 23.14
N LEU A 13 5.29 -7.15 22.92
CA LEU A 13 4.55 -5.94 22.53
C LEU A 13 3.96 -5.21 23.74
N VAL A 14 3.42 -5.96 24.70
CA VAL A 14 2.81 -5.41 25.91
C VAL A 14 3.37 -6.13 27.13
N GLN A 15 4.12 -5.41 27.96
CA GLN A 15 4.66 -5.94 29.20
C GLN A 15 3.87 -5.44 30.40
N ARG A 16 3.48 -6.33 31.30
CA ARG A 16 2.87 -5.92 32.57
C ARG A 16 3.96 -5.27 33.43
N VAL A 17 3.70 -4.04 33.88
CA VAL A 17 4.65 -3.26 34.70
C VAL A 17 4.69 -3.77 36.14
N ASP A 18 3.54 -4.24 36.64
CA ASP A 18 3.41 -4.71 38.02
C ASP A 18 3.66 -6.23 38.08
N SER A 19 4.44 -6.70 39.06
CA SER A 19 4.70 -8.13 39.28
C SER A 19 3.41 -8.95 39.31
N GLN A 20 3.48 -10.19 38.81
CA GLN A 20 2.29 -11.02 38.61
C GLN A 20 1.46 -11.18 39.90
N ASP A 21 2.16 -11.24 41.04
CA ASP A 21 1.62 -11.42 42.40
C ASP A 21 1.30 -10.11 43.14
N ALA A 22 1.73 -8.96 42.61
CA ALA A 22 1.48 -7.66 43.24
C ALA A 22 0.01 -7.24 43.08
N ARG A 23 -0.80 -7.46 44.12
CA ARG A 23 -2.18 -6.97 44.18
C ARG A 23 -2.19 -5.55 44.75
N ARG A 24 -2.30 -4.56 43.87
CA ARG A 24 -2.43 -3.16 44.27
C ARG A 24 -3.90 -2.81 44.50
N PHE A 25 -4.19 -2.12 45.59
CA PHE A 25 -5.53 -1.61 45.93
C PHE A 25 -5.49 -0.08 45.98
N ARG A 26 -6.60 0.57 45.65
CA ARG A 26 -6.82 2.02 45.76
C ARG A 26 -8.10 2.23 46.57
N ARG A 27 -8.11 3.19 47.50
CA ARG A 27 -9.37 3.56 48.17
C ARG A 27 -10.24 4.34 47.20
N GLY A 28 -11.47 3.88 47.01
CA GLY A 28 -12.48 4.58 46.23
C GLY A 28 -13.10 5.74 47.01
N ARG A 29 -13.95 6.53 46.35
CA ARG A 29 -14.69 7.64 46.96
C ARG A 29 -15.65 7.18 48.07
N ASP A 30 -15.99 5.90 48.06
CA ASP A 30 -16.78 5.16 49.04
C ASP A 30 -15.96 4.67 50.25
N GLY A 31 -14.66 4.98 50.31
CA GLY A 31 -13.75 4.57 51.39
C GLY A 31 -13.33 3.09 51.35
N ARG A 32 -13.87 2.30 50.42
CA ARG A 32 -13.56 0.87 50.29
C ARG A 32 -12.33 0.64 49.40
N PRO A 33 -11.54 -0.42 49.65
CA PRO A 33 -10.41 -0.77 48.81
C PRO A 33 -10.90 -1.41 47.51
N HIS A 34 -10.72 -0.71 46.39
CA HIS A 34 -10.93 -1.23 45.04
C HIS A 34 -9.62 -1.74 44.47
N ARG A 35 -9.66 -2.81 43.68
CA ARG A 35 -8.46 -3.31 43.00
C ARG A 35 -7.98 -2.27 41.98
N ALA A 36 -6.71 -1.89 42.09
CA ALA A 36 -6.09 -0.97 41.14
C ALA A 36 -6.08 -1.60 39.73
N PRO A 37 -6.27 -0.80 38.67
CA PRO A 37 -6.01 -1.22 37.31
C PRO A 37 -4.56 -1.74 37.18
N ILE A 38 -4.41 -2.86 36.48
CA ILE A 38 -3.11 -3.43 36.12
C ILE A 38 -2.47 -2.51 35.09
N ARG A 39 -1.22 -2.07 35.33
CA ARG A 39 -0.49 -1.25 34.38
C ARG A 39 0.25 -2.13 33.38
N TYR A 40 0.20 -1.70 32.13
CA TYR A 40 0.91 -2.30 31.02
C TYR A 40 1.78 -1.23 30.34
N GLN A 41 2.97 -1.63 29.93
CA GLN A 41 3.86 -0.86 29.08
C GLN A 41 3.70 -1.40 27.65
N VAL A 42 3.36 -0.51 26.73
CA VAL A 42 3.29 -0.82 25.30
C VAL A 42 4.62 -0.44 24.68
N CYS A 43 5.19 -1.37 23.93
CA CYS A 43 6.43 -1.14 23.18
C CYS A 43 6.06 -0.57 21.82
N MET A 44 6.50 0.66 21.51
CA MET A 44 6.18 1.34 20.26
C MET A 44 7.09 0.93 19.10
N THR A 45 8.23 0.30 19.40
CA THR A 45 9.15 -0.22 18.40
C THR A 45 8.76 -1.65 18.04
N PRO A 46 8.60 -1.99 16.74
CA PRO A 46 8.33 -3.35 16.30
C PRO A 46 9.39 -4.33 16.82
N ARG A 47 8.92 -5.49 17.28
CA ARG A 47 9.77 -6.58 17.79
C ARG A 47 10.02 -7.59 16.69
N LEU A 48 11.18 -8.22 16.71
CA LEU A 48 11.49 -9.33 15.80
C LEU A 48 10.63 -10.54 16.15
N THR A 49 10.22 -11.30 15.13
CA THR A 49 9.57 -12.59 15.38
C THR A 49 10.57 -13.56 16.01
N ARG A 50 10.08 -14.65 16.60
CA ARG A 50 10.98 -15.64 17.21
C ARG A 50 11.94 -16.26 16.19
N ALA A 51 11.48 -16.48 14.96
CA ALA A 51 12.30 -17.05 13.90
C ALA A 51 13.40 -16.06 13.49
N ASP A 52 13.03 -14.82 13.19
CA ASP A 52 13.96 -13.75 12.79
C ASP A 52 14.96 -13.46 13.90
N ALA A 53 14.49 -13.38 15.15
CA ALA A 53 15.36 -13.18 16.30
C ALA A 53 16.39 -14.31 16.44
N THR A 54 15.99 -15.56 16.17
CA THR A 54 16.91 -16.70 16.21
C THR A 54 17.94 -16.61 15.09
N ALA A 55 17.52 -16.28 13.85
CA ALA A 55 18.41 -16.13 12.70
C ALA A 55 19.46 -15.02 12.92
N VAL A 56 19.00 -13.84 13.34
CA VAL A 56 19.86 -12.68 13.64
C VAL A 56 20.82 -13.01 14.79
N HIS A 57 20.35 -13.66 15.85
CA HIS A 57 21.18 -14.02 16.99
C HIS A 57 22.27 -15.04 16.62
N LEU A 58 21.93 -16.07 15.82
CA LEU A 58 22.90 -17.05 15.33
C LEU A 58 24.02 -16.41 14.52
N ARG A 59 23.66 -15.50 13.60
CA ARG A 59 24.63 -14.76 12.77
C ARG A 59 25.52 -13.86 13.62
N LEU A 60 24.92 -13.13 14.56
CA LEU A 60 25.66 -12.29 15.50
C LEU A 60 26.67 -13.12 16.29
N LYS A 61 26.25 -14.28 16.82
CA LYS A 61 27.11 -15.17 17.59
C LYS A 61 28.28 -15.71 16.77
N ALA A 62 28.03 -16.17 15.55
CA ALA A 62 29.09 -16.65 14.64
C ALA A 62 30.14 -15.56 14.34
N LEU A 63 29.69 -14.31 14.17
CA LEU A 63 30.59 -13.17 13.95
C LEU A 63 31.36 -12.79 15.23
N ILE A 64 30.73 -12.86 16.40
CA ILE A 64 31.42 -12.65 17.68
C ILE A 64 32.55 -13.68 17.85
N GLU A 65 32.29 -14.95 17.56
CA GLU A 65 33.29 -16.03 17.63
C GLU A 65 34.45 -15.79 16.63
N LYS A 66 34.15 -15.26 15.44
CA LYS A 66 35.15 -14.94 14.39
C LYS A 66 36.03 -13.74 14.73
N HIS A 67 35.44 -12.66 15.26
CA HIS A 67 36.13 -11.38 15.46
C HIS A 67 36.59 -11.15 16.90
N ASN A 68 36.13 -11.98 17.85
CA ASN A 68 36.30 -11.80 19.30
C ASN A 68 35.90 -10.39 19.78
N SER A 69 34.96 -9.76 19.07
CA SER A 69 34.55 -8.36 19.25
C SER A 69 33.11 -8.18 18.80
N ILE A 70 32.26 -7.73 19.73
CA ILE A 70 30.83 -7.48 19.47
C ILE A 70 30.62 -6.25 18.61
N THR A 71 31.44 -5.21 18.81
CA THR A 71 31.41 -3.99 18.00
C THR A 71 31.69 -4.32 16.53
N SER A 72 32.71 -5.15 16.27
CA SER A 72 33.08 -5.57 14.91
C SER A 72 32.00 -6.46 14.29
N ALA A 73 31.41 -7.37 15.06
CA ALA A 73 30.30 -8.20 14.60
C ALA A 73 29.07 -7.37 14.20
N LEU A 74 28.68 -6.38 15.02
CA LEU A 74 27.56 -5.48 14.71
C LEU A 74 27.84 -4.60 13.48
N GLN A 75 29.07 -4.12 13.33
CA GLN A 75 29.49 -3.35 12.15
C GLN A 75 29.44 -4.19 10.86
N GLU A 76 29.88 -5.46 10.93
CA GLU A 76 29.81 -6.38 9.79
C GLU A 76 28.35 -6.70 9.41
N MET A 77 27.46 -6.92 10.39
CA MET A 77 26.03 -7.11 10.12
C MET A 77 25.37 -5.84 9.55
N LEU A 78 25.79 -4.65 9.98
CA LEU A 78 25.33 -3.38 9.41
C LEU A 78 25.86 -3.12 7.99
N ALA A 79 26.97 -3.76 7.60
CA ALA A 79 27.56 -3.61 6.28
C ALA A 79 26.90 -4.52 5.23
N VAL A 80 26.06 -5.49 5.63
CA VAL A 80 25.32 -6.35 4.70
C VAL A 80 24.41 -5.51 3.81
N GLU A 81 24.60 -5.61 2.50
CA GLU A 81 23.84 -4.84 1.50
C GLU A 81 22.36 -5.23 1.52
N ASP A 82 22.06 -6.53 1.42
CA ASP A 82 20.71 -7.06 1.54
C ASP A 82 20.40 -7.50 2.97
N VAL A 83 19.62 -6.68 3.66
CA VAL A 83 19.22 -6.91 5.05
C VAL A 83 18.39 -8.19 5.21
N MET A 84 17.72 -8.65 4.15
CA MET A 84 16.91 -9.87 4.20
C MET A 84 17.77 -11.12 4.42
N GLU A 85 19.03 -11.13 3.98
CA GLU A 85 19.96 -12.23 4.23
C GLU A 85 20.16 -12.46 5.74
N LEU A 86 20.05 -11.41 6.55
CA LEU A 86 20.16 -11.53 8.02
C LEU A 86 19.01 -12.33 8.63
N LEU A 87 17.87 -12.40 7.94
CA LEU A 87 16.64 -13.03 8.40
C LEU A 87 16.46 -14.46 7.86
N ASP A 88 17.34 -14.90 6.95
CA ASP A 88 17.25 -16.23 6.39
C ASP A 88 17.24 -17.30 7.48
N PRO A 89 16.26 -18.21 7.46
CA PRO A 89 16.11 -19.23 8.48
C PRO A 89 17.29 -20.18 8.46
N LEU A 90 17.99 -20.27 9.58
CA LEU A 90 19.03 -21.26 9.81
C LEU A 90 18.42 -22.49 10.49
N ASP A 91 18.82 -23.70 10.07
CA ASP A 91 18.32 -24.99 10.59
C ASP A 91 18.77 -25.31 12.03
N VAL A 92 19.21 -24.31 12.79
CA VAL A 92 19.75 -24.45 14.14
C VAL A 92 18.74 -23.90 15.15
N LYS A 93 18.23 -24.78 16.02
CA LYS A 93 17.38 -24.38 17.13
C LYS A 93 18.25 -23.93 18.31
N LEU A 94 18.27 -22.63 18.60
CA LEU A 94 18.84 -22.14 19.85
C LEU A 94 17.82 -22.25 21.00
N SER A 95 18.29 -22.73 22.15
CA SER A 95 17.52 -22.68 23.40
C SER A 95 17.87 -21.40 24.16
N HIS A 96 17.48 -20.23 23.64
CA HIS A 96 17.62 -18.95 24.32
C HIS A 96 16.28 -18.46 24.91
N PRO A 97 16.29 -17.62 25.96
CA PRO A 97 15.10 -16.85 26.37
C PRO A 97 14.54 -16.04 25.19
N PRO A 98 13.26 -15.65 25.18
CA PRO A 98 12.68 -14.89 24.07
C PRO A 98 13.41 -13.56 23.87
N LEU A 99 14.16 -13.44 22.77
CA LEU A 99 14.87 -12.24 22.33
C LEU A 99 13.95 -11.48 21.37
N ASN A 100 13.66 -10.21 21.68
CA ASN A 100 12.70 -9.42 20.91
C ASN A 100 13.38 -8.28 20.14
N THR A 101 14.63 -7.97 20.48
CA THR A 101 15.46 -6.94 19.85
C THR A 101 16.90 -7.39 19.73
N VAL A 102 17.63 -6.75 18.81
CA VAL A 102 19.10 -6.89 18.72
C VAL A 102 19.77 -6.52 20.04
N MET A 103 19.23 -5.54 20.77
CA MET A 103 19.72 -5.17 22.09
C MET A 103 19.61 -6.31 23.12
N ASP A 104 18.54 -7.11 23.06
CA ASP A 104 18.40 -8.28 23.96
C ASP A 104 19.46 -9.34 23.64
N MET A 105 19.77 -9.53 22.35
CA MET A 105 20.79 -10.48 21.89
C MET A 105 22.18 -10.04 22.36
N VAL A 106 22.51 -8.77 22.20
CA VAL A 106 23.77 -8.21 22.66
C VAL A 106 23.90 -8.35 24.18
N LYS A 107 22.85 -8.02 24.95
CA LYS A 107 22.82 -8.21 26.41
C LYS A 107 23.08 -9.65 26.83
N LEU A 108 22.53 -10.60 26.07
CA LEU A 108 22.74 -12.01 26.35
C LEU A 108 24.22 -12.41 26.16
N GLU A 109 24.89 -11.88 25.14
CA GLU A 109 26.29 -12.21 24.84
C GLU A 109 27.31 -11.38 25.65
N THR A 110 27.03 -10.12 25.99
CA THR A 110 27.92 -9.24 26.78
C THR A 110 27.79 -9.42 28.29
N GLY A 111 26.64 -9.90 28.78
CA GLY A 111 26.24 -9.72 30.17
C GLY A 111 26.03 -8.23 30.50
N GLU A 112 26.48 -7.79 31.68
CA GLU A 112 26.24 -6.42 32.21
C GLU A 112 27.21 -5.34 31.68
N ASN A 113 28.27 -5.69 30.94
CA ASN A 113 29.24 -4.71 30.43
C ASN A 113 28.74 -4.09 29.11
N PHE A 114 28.12 -2.92 29.21
CA PHE A 114 27.52 -2.20 28.08
C PHE A 114 28.27 -0.91 27.74
N SER A 115 28.82 -0.82 26.53
CA SER A 115 29.36 0.43 25.97
C SER A 115 28.25 1.20 25.23
N PRO A 116 28.22 2.55 25.31
CA PRO A 116 27.26 3.37 24.55
C PRO A 116 27.39 3.17 23.03
N GLU A 117 28.58 2.81 22.54
CA GLU A 117 28.78 2.52 21.13
C GLU A 117 28.05 1.24 20.69
N ILE A 118 28.13 0.19 21.51
CA ILE A 118 27.45 -1.09 21.27
C ILE A 118 25.94 -0.89 21.27
N GLU A 119 25.42 -0.09 22.20
CA GLU A 119 24.00 0.27 22.24
C GLU A 119 23.56 0.98 20.97
N ARG A 120 24.32 1.99 20.52
CA ARG A 120 24.02 2.72 19.29
C ARG A 120 24.01 1.78 18.07
N LEU A 121 25.00 0.90 17.94
CA LEU A 121 25.10 -0.03 16.80
C LEU A 121 23.97 -1.05 16.79
N ALA A 122 23.61 -1.60 17.95
CA ALA A 122 22.52 -2.57 18.06
C ALA A 122 21.15 -1.94 17.80
N GLN A 123 20.92 -0.70 18.26
CA GLN A 123 19.72 0.07 17.91
C GLN A 123 19.65 0.37 16.41
N GLU A 124 20.77 0.75 15.81
CA GLU A 124 20.86 1.03 14.37
C GLU A 124 20.56 -0.23 13.54
N LEU A 125 21.14 -1.37 13.93
CA LEU A 125 20.88 -2.65 13.26
C LEU A 125 19.41 -3.06 13.40
N HIS A 126 18.84 -2.94 14.59
CA HIS A 126 17.42 -3.22 14.81
C HIS A 126 16.54 -2.34 13.92
N ARG A 127 16.84 -1.04 13.85
CA ARG A 127 16.08 -0.09 13.04
C ARG A 127 16.23 -0.37 11.54
N ARG A 128 17.43 -0.73 11.08
CA ARG A 128 17.68 -1.14 9.70
C ARG A 128 16.87 -2.37 9.31
N ILE A 129 16.82 -3.39 10.18
CA ILE A 129 15.99 -4.59 9.98
C ILE A 129 14.51 -4.22 9.88
N ILE A 130 13.99 -3.45 10.84
CA ILE A 130 12.57 -3.07 10.84
C ILE A 130 12.22 -2.21 9.61
N ASN A 131 13.05 -1.23 9.25
CA ASN A 131 12.80 -0.38 8.09
C ASN A 131 12.86 -1.16 6.77
N CYS A 132 13.65 -2.24 6.70
CA CYS A 132 13.71 -3.09 5.52
C CYS A 132 12.42 -3.88 5.30
N LEU A 133 11.69 -4.22 6.36
CA LEU A 133 10.44 -4.96 6.28
C LEU A 133 9.27 -4.14 5.72
N GLY A 134 9.47 -2.82 5.52
CA GLY A 134 8.46 -1.93 4.98
C GLY A 134 7.36 -1.55 5.97
N ASP A 135 6.35 -0.84 5.45
CA ASP A 135 5.19 -0.41 6.22
C ASP A 135 3.96 -1.20 5.75
N ILE A 136 3.22 -1.77 6.70
CA ILE A 136 1.93 -2.40 6.42
C ILE A 136 0.80 -1.42 6.73
N HIS A 137 0.00 -1.10 5.71
CA HIS A 137 -1.11 -0.17 5.85
C HIS A 137 -2.39 -0.92 6.22
N ILE A 138 -2.98 -0.57 7.36
CA ILE A 138 -4.25 -1.14 7.81
C ILE A 138 -5.31 -0.03 7.83
N PRO A 139 -6.39 -0.14 7.05
CA PRO A 139 -7.45 0.86 7.07
C PRO A 139 -8.05 1.01 8.47
N HIS A 140 -8.19 2.24 8.94
CA HIS A 140 -8.76 2.51 10.27
C HIS A 140 -10.19 1.94 10.41
N TYR A 141 -10.98 2.03 9.32
CA TYR A 141 -12.32 1.45 9.27
C TYR A 141 -12.30 -0.09 9.38
N PHE A 142 -11.29 -0.75 8.83
CA PHE A 142 -11.11 -2.20 8.94
C PHE A 142 -11.05 -2.63 10.41
N ILE A 143 -10.19 -1.95 11.17
CA ILE A 143 -9.96 -2.22 12.59
C ILE A 143 -11.20 -1.89 13.42
N THR A 144 -11.79 -0.72 13.20
CA THR A 144 -12.85 -0.18 14.08
C THR A 144 -14.25 -0.71 13.76
N GLN A 145 -14.51 -1.15 12.54
CA GLN A 145 -15.84 -1.56 12.08
C GLN A 145 -15.83 -2.94 11.43
N THR A 146 -15.03 -3.15 10.39
CA THR A 146 -15.11 -4.35 9.53
C THR A 146 -14.84 -5.64 10.31
N ILE A 147 -13.80 -5.67 11.15
CA ILE A 147 -13.49 -6.82 12.01
C ILE A 147 -14.68 -7.20 12.90
N HIS A 148 -15.32 -6.21 13.53
CA HIS A 148 -16.44 -6.43 14.43
C HIS A 148 -17.70 -6.87 13.67
N ARG A 149 -18.06 -6.16 12.59
CA ARG A 149 -19.25 -6.45 11.78
C ARG A 149 -19.19 -7.81 11.11
N CYS A 150 -18.01 -8.21 10.64
CA CYS A 150 -17.79 -9.49 9.99
C CYS A 150 -17.40 -10.62 10.96
N ASN A 151 -17.38 -10.35 12.28
CA ASN A 151 -17.00 -11.29 13.32
C ASN A 151 -15.64 -11.98 13.08
N LEU A 152 -14.68 -11.24 12.53
CA LEU A 152 -13.35 -11.76 12.19
C LEU A 152 -12.53 -12.03 13.45
N THR A 153 -11.86 -13.17 13.51
CA THR A 153 -10.85 -13.43 14.53
C THR A 153 -9.58 -12.62 14.24
N PRO A 154 -8.72 -12.35 15.24
CA PRO A 154 -7.43 -11.69 15.01
C PRO A 154 -6.57 -12.37 13.93
N ALA A 155 -6.58 -13.71 13.89
CA ALA A 155 -5.84 -14.46 12.88
C ALA A 155 -6.42 -14.27 11.47
N GLN A 156 -7.75 -14.26 11.33
CA GLN A 156 -8.41 -13.96 10.05
C GLN A 156 -8.13 -12.52 9.61
N ALA A 157 -8.24 -11.56 10.54
CA ALA A 157 -7.96 -10.15 10.26
C ALA A 157 -6.51 -9.95 9.79
N TRP A 158 -5.55 -10.58 10.46
CA TRP A 158 -4.14 -10.52 10.07
C TRP A 158 -3.90 -11.08 8.67
N LEU A 159 -4.49 -12.23 8.35
CA LEU A 159 -4.36 -12.85 7.03
C LEU A 159 -4.95 -11.98 5.91
N ILE A 160 -6.06 -11.28 6.17
CA ILE A 160 -6.61 -10.28 5.24
C ILE A 160 -5.64 -9.11 5.06
N THR A 161 -5.06 -8.60 6.14
CA THR A 161 -4.11 -7.49 6.08
C THR A 161 -2.90 -7.86 5.22
N VAL A 162 -2.29 -9.03 5.44
CA VAL A 162 -1.14 -9.50 4.65
C VAL A 162 -1.54 -9.67 3.19
N ALA A 163 -2.70 -10.27 2.90
CA ALA A 163 -3.16 -10.43 1.53
C ALA A 163 -3.42 -9.09 0.82
N ARG A 164 -3.89 -8.06 1.54
CA ARG A 164 -4.07 -6.71 0.99
C ARG A 164 -2.75 -6.01 0.73
N ASP A 165 -1.74 -6.24 1.57
CA ASP A 165 -0.39 -5.71 1.39
C ASP A 165 0.35 -6.32 0.19
N MET A 166 0.07 -7.60 -0.09
CA MET A 166 0.57 -8.30 -1.27
C MET A 166 -0.13 -7.89 -2.58
N ALA A 167 -1.23 -7.14 -2.47
CA ALA A 167 -2.01 -6.64 -3.58
C ALA A 167 -1.87 -5.12 -3.67
N PHE A 168 -2.28 -4.53 -4.80
CA PHE A 168 -2.04 -3.11 -5.05
C PHE A 168 -3.16 -2.48 -5.87
N ILE A 169 -3.58 -1.28 -5.47
CA ILE A 169 -4.40 -0.39 -6.30
C ILE A 169 -3.58 0.88 -6.56
N ASN A 170 -3.24 1.11 -7.81
CA ASN A 170 -2.80 2.43 -8.23
C ASN A 170 -4.05 3.31 -8.40
N THR A 171 -4.32 4.18 -7.43
CA THR A 171 -5.48 5.08 -7.46
C THR A 171 -5.46 6.06 -8.64
N ARG A 172 -4.28 6.38 -9.15
CA ARG A 172 -4.08 7.36 -10.22
C ARG A 172 -4.07 6.74 -11.62
N THR A 173 -3.52 5.54 -11.81
CA THR A 173 -3.60 4.82 -13.10
C THR A 173 -4.81 3.90 -13.21
N GLY A 174 -5.50 3.64 -12.10
CA GLY A 174 -6.55 2.62 -12.01
C GLY A 174 -6.03 1.18 -12.10
N GLU A 175 -4.70 0.97 -12.14
CA GLU A 175 -4.12 -0.37 -12.19
C GLU A 175 -4.43 -1.11 -10.89
N ARG A 176 -5.21 -2.18 -11.00
CA ARG A 176 -5.61 -3.03 -9.88
C ARG A 176 -4.98 -4.41 -10.03
N ARG A 177 -4.11 -4.76 -9.09
CA ARG A 177 -3.59 -6.12 -8.92
C ARG A 177 -4.16 -6.68 -7.63
N ASP A 178 -5.34 -7.29 -7.76
CA ASP A 178 -6.06 -7.90 -6.65
C ASP A 178 -5.80 -9.41 -6.53
N THR A 179 -4.94 -9.97 -7.37
CA THR A 179 -4.63 -11.40 -7.36
C THR A 179 -3.33 -11.66 -6.62
N VAL A 180 -3.41 -12.46 -5.56
CA VAL A 180 -2.29 -12.85 -4.70
C VAL A 180 -2.09 -14.36 -4.76
N THR A 181 -0.84 -14.82 -4.83
CA THR A 181 -0.52 -16.24 -4.86
C THR A 181 0.30 -16.64 -3.63
N PHE A 182 -0.18 -17.64 -2.90
CA PHE A 182 0.56 -18.30 -1.83
C PHE A 182 1.22 -19.57 -2.40
N LYS A 183 2.56 -19.60 -2.42
CA LYS A 183 3.36 -20.68 -3.02
C LYS A 183 3.17 -22.01 -2.30
N HIS A 184 3.02 -22.01 -0.97
CA HIS A 184 2.73 -23.23 -0.20
C HIS A 184 1.28 -23.31 0.25
N GLY A 185 0.36 -22.63 -0.46
CA GLY A 185 -1.08 -22.74 -0.26
C GLY A 185 -1.53 -22.47 1.17
N TYR A 186 -2.39 -23.35 1.70
CA TYR A 186 -2.95 -23.18 3.05
C TYR A 186 -1.91 -23.40 4.16
N GLN A 187 -0.83 -24.15 3.90
CA GLN A 187 0.28 -24.31 4.84
C GLN A 187 0.93 -22.96 5.12
N GLU A 188 1.24 -22.20 4.07
CA GLU A 188 1.83 -20.87 4.16
C GLU A 188 0.92 -19.91 4.96
N MET A 189 -0.36 -19.88 4.60
CA MET A 189 -1.35 -19.05 5.29
C MET A 189 -1.48 -19.40 6.77
N ALA A 190 -1.33 -20.68 7.12
CA ALA A 190 -1.35 -21.14 8.51
C ALA A 190 -0.10 -20.69 9.26
N GLU A 191 1.08 -20.77 8.64
CA GLU A 191 2.34 -20.30 9.21
C GLU A 191 2.31 -18.79 9.48
N LEU A 192 1.74 -17.99 8.56
CA LEU A 192 1.57 -16.53 8.70
C LEU A 192 0.77 -16.13 9.95
N ILE A 193 -0.17 -16.96 10.39
CA ILE A 193 -0.98 -16.73 11.59
C ILE A 193 -0.47 -17.49 12.83
N GLY A 194 0.71 -18.12 12.73
CA GLY A 194 1.29 -18.92 13.81
C GLY A 194 0.56 -20.23 14.10
N SER A 195 -0.15 -20.80 13.11
CA SER A 195 -0.86 -22.07 13.21
C SER A 195 -0.13 -23.19 12.48
N THR A 196 -0.07 -24.37 13.07
CA THR A 196 0.45 -25.58 12.42
C THR A 196 -0.63 -26.36 11.64
N ARG A 197 -1.89 -25.93 11.72
CA ARG A 197 -3.04 -26.68 11.17
C ARG A 197 -3.67 -25.94 10.00
N TYR A 198 -3.22 -26.25 8.79
CA TYR A 198 -3.73 -25.68 7.53
C TYR A 198 -5.26 -25.83 7.34
N LYS A 199 -5.85 -26.94 7.84
CA LYS A 199 -7.30 -27.19 7.76
C LYS A 199 -8.14 -26.09 8.42
N THR A 200 -7.56 -25.35 9.36
CA THR A 200 -8.23 -24.20 10.00
C THR A 200 -8.45 -23.07 8.99
N VAL A 201 -7.42 -22.76 8.19
CA VAL A 201 -7.49 -21.74 7.13
C VAL A 201 -8.41 -22.21 6.01
N GLN A 202 -8.28 -23.48 5.59
CA GLN A 202 -9.16 -24.08 4.59
C GLN A 202 -10.64 -23.97 4.97
N ALA A 203 -10.99 -24.26 6.22
CA ALA A 203 -12.36 -24.16 6.71
C ALA A 203 -12.91 -22.71 6.61
N TRP A 204 -12.08 -21.69 6.86
CA TRP A 204 -12.51 -20.28 6.76
C TRP A 204 -12.88 -19.84 5.35
N LEU A 205 -12.31 -20.49 4.33
CA LEU A 205 -12.51 -20.17 2.91
C LEU A 205 -13.60 -21.03 2.26
N GLN A 206 -14.10 -22.06 2.94
CA GLN A 206 -15.13 -22.96 2.43
C GLN A 206 -16.49 -22.69 3.09
N PRO A 207 -17.43 -21.99 2.43
CA PRO A 207 -18.70 -21.57 3.03
C PRO A 207 -19.59 -22.73 3.48
N HIS A 208 -19.42 -23.91 2.87
CA HIS A 208 -20.21 -25.10 3.18
C HIS A 208 -19.73 -25.86 4.42
N TRP A 209 -18.61 -25.45 5.04
CA TRP A 209 -18.05 -26.06 6.27
C TRP A 209 -18.45 -25.27 7.53
N THR A 210 -19.70 -24.81 7.60
CA THR A 210 -20.26 -23.98 8.69
C THR A 210 -20.06 -24.57 10.08
N SER A 211 -20.02 -25.89 10.25
CA SER A 211 -19.77 -26.56 11.54
C SER A 211 -18.30 -26.52 11.99
N GLN A 212 -17.37 -26.23 11.10
CA GLN A 212 -15.92 -26.18 11.36
C GLN A 212 -15.36 -24.76 11.33
N GLN A 213 -16.13 -23.79 10.84
CA GLN A 213 -15.76 -22.38 10.81
C GLN A 213 -15.74 -21.78 12.22
N ARG A 214 -14.57 -21.30 12.64
CA ARG A 214 -14.41 -20.44 13.82
C ARG A 214 -14.16 -19.01 13.34
N GLY A 215 -15.06 -18.09 13.71
CA GLY A 215 -14.96 -16.68 13.31
C GLY A 215 -15.85 -16.31 12.14
N GLY A 216 -15.45 -15.27 11.40
CA GLY A 216 -16.17 -14.74 10.24
C GLY A 216 -15.91 -15.54 8.97
N ASN A 217 -16.69 -15.26 7.93
CA ASN A 217 -16.52 -15.86 6.61
C ASN A 217 -15.39 -15.16 5.84
N LEU A 218 -14.24 -15.81 5.70
CA LEU A 218 -13.05 -15.25 5.05
C LEU A 218 -13.19 -15.21 3.53
N ALA A 219 -14.05 -16.06 2.94
CA ALA A 219 -14.30 -16.11 1.50
C ALA A 219 -14.87 -14.79 0.94
N ARG A 220 -15.41 -13.92 1.82
CA ARG A 220 -15.84 -12.56 1.44
C ARG A 220 -14.66 -11.66 1.05
N PHE A 221 -13.50 -11.87 1.67
CA PHE A 221 -12.31 -11.06 1.50
C PHE A 221 -11.26 -11.71 0.59
N LEU A 222 -11.21 -13.04 0.57
CA LEU A 222 -10.27 -13.83 -0.21
C LEU A 222 -11.03 -14.90 -0.99
N GLN A 223 -11.16 -14.73 -2.30
CA GLN A 223 -11.78 -15.72 -3.17
C GLN A 223 -10.70 -16.53 -3.88
N GLU A 224 -10.70 -17.85 -3.68
CA GLU A 224 -9.80 -18.74 -4.39
C GLU A 224 -10.10 -18.74 -5.89
N ILE A 225 -9.05 -18.62 -6.72
CA ILE A 225 -9.13 -18.68 -8.18
C ILE A 225 -8.27 -19.82 -8.70
N ASP A 226 -8.71 -20.45 -9.79
CA ASP A 226 -7.97 -21.54 -10.41
C ASP A 226 -6.71 -20.99 -11.11
N LEU A 227 -5.55 -21.58 -10.79
CA LEU A 227 -4.32 -21.32 -11.53
C LEU A 227 -4.42 -21.99 -12.92
N PRO A 228 -4.05 -21.30 -14.02
CA PRO A 228 -4.17 -21.83 -15.39
C PRO A 228 -3.42 -23.15 -15.60
N ASP A 229 -2.32 -23.38 -14.85
CA ASP A 229 -1.51 -24.60 -14.91
C ASP A 229 -1.87 -25.66 -13.84
N SER A 230 -2.92 -25.42 -13.02
CA SER A 230 -3.28 -26.30 -11.89
C SER A 230 -3.71 -27.71 -12.31
N LYS A 231 -4.16 -27.90 -13.56
CA LYS A 231 -4.55 -29.21 -14.09
C LYS A 231 -3.37 -30.17 -14.28
N THR A 232 -2.14 -29.67 -14.16
CA THR A 232 -0.90 -30.48 -14.29
C THR A 232 -0.42 -31.04 -12.96
N TYR A 233 -0.88 -30.48 -11.83
CA TYR A 233 -0.53 -30.96 -10.49
C TYR A 233 -1.53 -32.00 -10.01
N ALA A 234 -1.30 -33.26 -10.38
CA ALA A 234 -1.92 -34.41 -9.74
C ALA A 234 -1.35 -34.68 -8.32
N ASP A 235 -0.95 -33.63 -7.60
CA ASP A 235 -0.31 -33.78 -6.30
C ASP A 235 -1.38 -33.83 -5.20
N LEU A 236 -1.49 -34.98 -4.53
CA LEU A 236 -2.48 -35.28 -3.48
C LEU A 236 -2.29 -34.44 -2.20
N ARG A 237 -1.29 -33.55 -2.18
CA ARG A 237 -0.92 -32.70 -1.05
C ARG A 237 -1.67 -31.38 -1.07
N VAL A 238 -2.96 -31.45 -0.71
CA VAL A 238 -3.89 -30.30 -0.61
C VAL A 238 -3.34 -29.14 0.22
N GLU A 239 -2.46 -29.43 1.19
CA GLU A 239 -1.90 -28.47 2.16
C GLU A 239 -0.88 -27.49 1.56
N SER A 240 0.04 -27.98 0.72
CA SER A 240 1.22 -27.24 0.24
C SER A 240 1.12 -26.84 -1.24
N MET A 241 0.03 -27.20 -1.91
CA MET A 241 -0.21 -26.82 -3.30
C MET A 241 -0.35 -25.30 -3.44
N PRO A 242 0.33 -24.66 -4.41
CA PRO A 242 0.18 -23.24 -4.69
C PRO A 242 -1.29 -22.87 -4.93
N ARG A 243 -1.75 -21.76 -4.34
CA ARG A 243 -3.12 -21.26 -4.50
C ARG A 243 -3.12 -19.77 -4.75
N ALA A 244 -3.93 -19.34 -5.71
CA ALA A 244 -4.16 -17.94 -6.00
C ALA A 244 -5.51 -17.50 -5.44
N PHE A 245 -5.56 -16.27 -4.96
CA PHE A 245 -6.74 -15.65 -4.38
C PHE A 245 -6.95 -14.26 -4.96
N ARG A 246 -8.18 -13.94 -5.29
CA ARG A 246 -8.62 -12.56 -5.49
C ARG A 246 -8.93 -11.92 -4.14
N VAL A 247 -8.37 -10.75 -3.90
CA VAL A 247 -8.40 -10.03 -2.63
C VAL A 247 -9.35 -8.84 -2.71
N LEU A 248 -10.21 -8.70 -1.72
CA LEU A 248 -11.04 -7.50 -1.54
C LEU A 248 -10.18 -6.38 -0.94
N LEU A 249 -9.76 -5.46 -1.81
CA LEU A 249 -8.88 -4.34 -1.45
C LEU A 249 -9.64 -3.17 -0.80
N ASP A 250 -10.86 -2.91 -1.26
CA ASP A 250 -11.70 -1.87 -0.70
C ASP A 250 -12.40 -2.32 0.59
N GLU A 251 -12.73 -1.37 1.45
CA GLU A 251 -13.61 -1.66 2.58
C GLU A 251 -15.04 -1.86 2.05
N PRO A 252 -15.78 -2.87 2.55
CA PRO A 252 -17.20 -2.98 2.28
C PRO A 252 -17.92 -1.83 3.01
N LEU A 253 -17.96 -0.67 2.35
CA LEU A 253 -18.58 0.55 2.84
C LEU A 253 -19.96 0.71 2.21
N ASP A 254 -20.91 1.11 3.04
CA ASP A 254 -22.07 1.85 2.59
C ASP A 254 -22.86 2.47 3.75
N ALA A 255 -23.63 3.49 3.39
CA ALA A 255 -24.37 4.40 4.29
C ALA A 255 -25.44 3.70 5.14
N ASP A 256 -25.92 2.52 4.73
CA ASP A 256 -26.90 1.70 5.48
C ASP A 256 -26.51 0.19 5.61
N GLY A 257 -25.30 -0.19 5.20
CA GLY A 257 -24.72 -1.53 5.44
C GLY A 257 -25.33 -2.71 4.65
N ARG A 258 -25.81 -2.49 3.42
CA ARG A 258 -26.32 -3.50 2.46
C ARG A 258 -25.59 -3.58 1.10
N ASN A 259 -24.47 -2.87 0.85
CA ASN A 259 -23.62 -3.14 -0.31
C ASN A 259 -22.83 -4.42 -0.04
N LYS A 260 -23.28 -5.50 -0.66
CA LYS A 260 -22.55 -6.76 -0.69
C LYS A 260 -21.56 -6.72 -1.85
N VAL A 261 -20.51 -5.89 -1.73
CA VAL A 261 -19.32 -6.03 -2.59
C VAL A 261 -18.40 -7.01 -1.88
N ASP A 262 -18.27 -8.20 -2.45
CA ASP A 262 -17.34 -9.23 -2.03
C ASP A 262 -16.22 -9.39 -3.08
N ALA A 263 -15.18 -10.17 -2.75
CA ALA A 263 -14.07 -10.43 -3.66
C ALA A 263 -14.50 -11.03 -5.02
N ASN A 264 -15.71 -11.59 -5.11
CA ASN A 264 -16.25 -12.20 -6.33
C ASN A 264 -17.07 -11.24 -7.21
N GLY A 265 -17.33 -10.00 -6.74
CA GLY A 265 -18.08 -8.99 -7.47
C GLY A 265 -19.60 -9.27 -7.55
N SER A 266 -20.13 -10.21 -6.76
CA SER A 266 -21.55 -10.56 -6.80
C SER A 266 -22.37 -9.65 -5.88
N HIS A 267 -23.16 -8.80 -6.51
CA HIS A 267 -24.19 -8.02 -5.83
C HIS A 267 -25.34 -8.97 -5.42
N MET A 268 -25.32 -9.51 -4.19
CA MET A 268 -26.51 -10.16 -3.64
C MET A 268 -27.53 -9.09 -3.17
N ALA A 269 -28.14 -8.38 -4.12
CA ALA A 269 -29.38 -7.66 -3.85
C ALA A 269 -30.45 -8.70 -3.57
N ASP A 270 -31.00 -8.68 -2.36
CA ASP A 270 -32.30 -9.28 -2.12
C ASP A 270 -33.31 -8.53 -3.01
N ALA A 271 -34.10 -9.31 -3.75
CA ALA A 271 -34.92 -8.83 -4.84
C ALA A 271 -36.24 -8.23 -4.33
N ASP A 272 -36.21 -6.94 -4.02
CA ASP A 272 -37.40 -6.09 -3.92
C ASP A 272 -37.06 -4.73 -4.54
N GLY A 273 -37.44 -4.62 -5.81
CA GLY A 273 -36.84 -3.68 -6.74
C GLY A 273 -37.30 -2.24 -6.58
N THR A 274 -36.35 -1.34 -6.86
CA THR A 274 -36.58 -0.15 -7.67
C THR A 274 -35.26 0.38 -8.26
N SER A 275 -35.21 0.35 -9.59
CA SER A 275 -34.40 1.15 -10.54
C SER A 275 -32.88 0.94 -10.76
N SER A 276 -32.61 0.78 -12.06
CA SER A 276 -31.40 1.04 -12.87
C SER A 276 -30.20 0.09 -12.76
N TRP A 277 -30.31 -0.97 -13.55
CA TRP A 277 -29.22 -1.63 -14.29
C TRP A 277 -28.06 -0.71 -14.70
N THR A 278 -26.83 -1.12 -14.38
CA THR A 278 -25.72 -1.11 -15.34
C THR A 278 -25.05 -2.48 -15.28
N GLN A 279 -25.44 -3.32 -16.22
CA GLN A 279 -24.82 -4.60 -16.51
C GLN A 279 -23.44 -4.32 -17.12
N MET A 280 -22.35 -4.43 -16.34
CA MET A 280 -21.01 -4.60 -16.92
C MET A 280 -20.90 -6.06 -17.35
N GLY A 281 -21.34 -6.31 -18.59
CA GLY A 281 -21.17 -7.59 -19.26
C GLY A 281 -19.70 -7.97 -19.34
N ALA A 282 -19.45 -9.27 -19.22
CA ALA A 282 -18.21 -9.88 -19.64
C ALA A 282 -17.90 -9.45 -21.08
N ILE A 283 -16.88 -8.61 -21.25
CA ILE A 283 -16.21 -8.49 -22.54
C ILE A 283 -15.15 -9.59 -22.52
N ALA A 284 -15.57 -10.77 -22.96
CA ALA A 284 -14.68 -11.68 -23.64
C ALA A 284 -14.30 -11.00 -24.97
N ASP A 285 -13.05 -10.59 -25.12
CA ASP A 285 -12.52 -10.32 -26.45
C ASP A 285 -12.21 -11.66 -27.12
N ALA A 286 -13.06 -11.98 -28.08
CA ALA A 286 -12.81 -12.96 -29.11
C ALA A 286 -11.72 -12.42 -30.04
N ASN A 287 -10.45 -12.65 -29.68
CA ASN A 287 -9.37 -12.93 -30.62
C ASN A 287 -8.13 -13.37 -29.84
N GLY A 288 -7.93 -14.69 -29.77
CA GLY A 288 -6.64 -15.25 -29.42
C GLY A 288 -5.60 -14.81 -30.44
N SER A 289 -4.63 -14.02 -30.00
CA SER A 289 -3.22 -14.01 -30.43
C SER A 289 -2.52 -12.76 -29.89
N HIS A 290 -1.82 -12.90 -28.77
CA HIS A 290 -0.39 -12.58 -28.75
C HIS A 290 0.24 -13.14 -27.47
N MET A 291 0.96 -14.25 -27.62
CA MET A 291 2.14 -14.47 -26.83
C MET A 291 3.21 -13.45 -27.24
N VAL A 292 3.92 -12.89 -26.27
CA VAL A 292 5.33 -12.55 -26.42
C VAL A 292 6.02 -12.93 -25.12
N ASP A 293 6.39 -14.21 -25.06
CA ASP A 293 7.72 -14.72 -24.80
C ASP A 293 8.64 -13.79 -23.98
N ALA A 294 8.82 -14.12 -22.71
CA ALA A 294 10.10 -13.93 -22.02
C ALA A 294 10.44 -15.26 -21.34
N ASN A 295 11.20 -16.07 -22.08
CA ASN A 295 11.79 -17.31 -21.61
C ASN A 295 12.69 -17.06 -20.40
N GLY A 296 12.75 -18.10 -19.55
CA GLY A 296 13.20 -18.02 -18.18
C GLY A 296 14.67 -17.71 -17.96
N SER A 297 14.94 -17.27 -16.74
CA SER A 297 15.99 -17.76 -15.83
C SER A 297 15.73 -17.14 -14.45
N ASP A 298 15.87 -17.95 -13.40
CA ASP A 298 15.96 -17.57 -11.98
C ASP A 298 14.68 -17.08 -11.29
N LEU A 299 13.74 -18.01 -11.09
CA LEU A 299 12.71 -17.86 -10.05
C LEU A 299 13.36 -18.10 -8.67
N ASN A 300 13.72 -16.99 -8.04
CA ASN A 300 14.31 -16.91 -6.71
C ASN A 300 13.63 -17.85 -5.71
N SER A 301 14.50 -18.68 -5.14
CA SER A 301 14.22 -19.65 -4.10
C SER A 301 14.03 -18.98 -2.74
N PHE A 302 13.12 -19.56 -1.96
CA PHE A 302 12.91 -19.48 -0.51
C PHE A 302 12.42 -18.15 0.12
N LYS A 303 11.12 -18.18 0.46
CA LYS A 303 10.40 -17.40 1.50
C LYS A 303 10.29 -15.88 1.29
N HIS A 304 9.36 -15.52 0.41
CA HIS A 304 8.72 -14.21 0.22
C HIS A 304 9.25 -13.04 1.07
N PRO A 305 10.06 -12.13 0.49
CA PRO A 305 10.15 -10.77 1.00
C PRO A 305 8.77 -10.10 0.89
N LEU A 306 8.38 -9.33 1.91
CA LEU A 306 7.24 -8.42 1.84
C LEU A 306 7.39 -7.50 0.62
N ASN A 307 6.31 -6.86 0.16
CA ASN A 307 6.36 -5.94 -0.96
C ASN A 307 7.10 -4.65 -0.54
N THR A 308 8.43 -4.71 -0.47
CA THR A 308 9.32 -3.67 0.06
C THR A 308 9.62 -2.57 -0.95
N ASP A 309 9.06 -2.66 -2.17
CA ASP A 309 9.13 -1.57 -3.12
C ASP A 309 8.28 -0.41 -2.61
N LYS A 310 8.94 0.66 -2.14
CA LYS A 310 8.33 1.95 -1.74
C LYS A 310 7.35 2.55 -2.77
N LYS A 311 7.30 2.02 -4.00
CA LYS A 311 6.43 2.45 -5.09
C LYS A 311 5.17 1.58 -5.26
N ASN A 312 5.05 0.45 -4.56
CA ASN A 312 3.95 -0.51 -4.71
C ASN A 312 3.04 -0.60 -3.47
N THR A 313 3.24 0.19 -2.42
CA THR A 313 2.32 0.30 -1.28
C THR A 313 1.33 1.43 -1.49
N SER A 314 0.37 1.22 -2.39
CA SER A 314 -0.88 2.00 -2.40
C SER A 314 -2.04 1.05 -2.15
N THR A 315 -2.28 0.78 -0.87
CA THR A 315 -3.63 0.51 -0.38
C THR A 315 -3.99 1.72 0.48
N THR A 316 -4.83 2.59 -0.08
CA THR A 316 -5.43 3.76 0.57
C THR A 316 -4.44 4.63 1.36
N GLN A 317 -3.60 5.37 0.65
CA GLN A 317 -3.23 6.70 1.15
C GLN A 317 -4.39 7.65 0.82
N PRO A 318 -5.07 8.28 1.80
CA PRO A 318 -5.25 9.71 1.65
C PRO A 318 -3.83 10.25 1.55
N ALA A 319 -3.52 10.94 0.45
CA ALA A 319 -2.24 11.61 0.26
C ALA A 319 -1.80 12.18 1.61
N GLN A 320 -0.60 11.80 2.07
CA GLN A 320 0.05 12.59 3.10
C GLN A 320 -0.06 14.02 2.60
N SER A 321 -0.85 14.82 3.29
CA SER A 321 -0.89 16.25 3.10
C SER A 321 0.54 16.66 3.40
N ALA A 322 1.38 16.71 2.36
CA ALA A 322 2.50 17.61 2.32
C ALA A 322 1.88 18.90 2.82
N LYS A 323 2.37 19.36 3.99
CA LYS A 323 2.04 20.64 4.59
C LYS A 323 1.60 21.57 3.48
N ALA A 324 0.35 22.08 3.55
CA ALA A 324 -0.18 23.08 2.65
C ALA A 324 0.92 24.11 2.36
N ALA A 325 1.65 23.86 1.28
CA ALA A 325 2.52 24.80 0.65
C ALA A 325 1.57 25.41 -0.35
N GLU A 326 1.23 26.68 -0.14
CA GLU A 326 0.65 27.53 -1.17
C GLU A 326 1.19 27.08 -2.54
N ALA A 327 0.28 26.78 -3.46
CA ALA A 327 0.63 26.40 -4.82
C ALA A 327 1.38 27.58 -5.48
N VAL A 328 2.70 27.63 -5.28
CA VAL A 328 3.58 28.56 -5.96
C VAL A 328 3.78 27.99 -7.35
N ALA A 329 3.17 28.64 -8.34
CA ALA A 329 3.40 28.32 -9.74
C ALA A 329 4.91 28.28 -10.03
N PRO A 330 5.41 27.26 -10.75
CA PRO A 330 6.84 27.18 -11.08
C PRO A 330 7.26 28.40 -11.92
N ASP A 331 8.54 28.78 -11.86
CA ASP A 331 9.05 29.93 -12.62
C ASP A 331 9.05 29.67 -14.14
N PHE A 332 9.13 28.40 -14.55
CA PHE A 332 9.13 27.98 -15.96
C PHE A 332 8.64 26.53 -16.12
N TRP A 333 8.33 26.15 -17.35
CA TRP A 333 7.84 24.79 -17.67
C TRP A 333 8.99 23.80 -17.83
N GLU A 334 8.97 22.71 -17.06
CA GLU A 334 9.86 21.58 -17.26
C GLU A 334 9.06 20.30 -17.54
N LEU A 335 9.32 19.67 -18.69
CA LEU A 335 8.58 18.46 -19.08
C LEU A 335 8.83 17.30 -18.12
N ASP A 336 10.06 17.13 -17.64
CA ASP A 336 10.41 16.06 -16.69
C ASP A 336 9.60 16.19 -15.39
N LEU A 337 9.56 17.40 -14.81
CA LEU A 337 8.77 17.67 -13.61
C LEU A 337 7.27 17.46 -13.83
N LEU A 338 6.72 17.91 -14.97
CA LEU A 338 5.30 17.69 -15.28
C LEU A 338 4.97 16.20 -15.45
N LEU A 339 5.84 15.43 -16.10
CA LEU A 339 5.64 14.00 -16.28
C LEU A 339 5.81 13.22 -14.97
N GLN A 340 6.72 13.67 -14.08
CA GLN A 340 6.88 13.11 -12.74
C GLN A 340 5.71 13.44 -11.83
N GLN A 341 5.21 14.69 -11.86
CA GLN A 341 4.05 15.14 -11.07
C GLN A 341 2.78 14.37 -11.44
N ASN A 342 2.58 14.10 -12.73
CA ASN A 342 1.48 13.28 -13.22
C ASN A 342 1.79 11.78 -13.16
N ASP A 343 2.93 11.42 -12.55
CA ASP A 343 3.43 10.05 -12.32
C ASP A 343 3.33 9.16 -13.59
N VAL A 344 3.68 9.73 -14.74
CA VAL A 344 3.72 9.02 -16.01
C VAL A 344 4.72 7.87 -15.91
N HIS A 345 4.41 6.70 -16.47
CA HIS A 345 5.26 5.51 -16.30
C HIS A 345 6.72 5.79 -16.73
N PRO A 346 7.76 5.41 -15.95
CA PRO A 346 9.15 5.83 -16.18
C PRO A 346 9.69 5.50 -17.58
N LYS A 347 9.25 4.39 -18.18
CA LYS A 347 9.57 4.03 -19.58
C LYS A 347 9.10 5.10 -20.58
N VAL A 348 7.92 5.66 -20.38
CA VAL A 348 7.32 6.68 -21.24
C VAL A 348 8.00 8.03 -21.02
N GLN A 349 8.34 8.35 -19.77
CA GLN A 349 9.13 9.54 -19.46
C GLN A 349 10.47 9.49 -20.19
N LYS A 350 11.19 8.37 -20.07
CA LYS A 350 12.47 8.15 -20.75
C LYS A 350 12.33 8.27 -22.27
N GLU A 351 11.32 7.62 -22.86
CA GLU A 351 11.03 7.70 -24.30
C GLU A 351 10.79 9.15 -24.76
N LEU A 352 9.95 9.90 -24.05
CA LEU A 352 9.63 11.28 -24.42
C LEU A 352 10.80 12.25 -24.23
N LEU A 353 11.61 12.05 -23.18
CA LEU A 353 12.80 12.85 -22.91
C LEU A 353 13.93 12.54 -23.90
N GLU A 354 14.11 11.28 -24.29
CA GLU A 354 15.08 10.85 -25.32
C GLU A 354 14.76 11.47 -26.67
N VAL A 355 13.47 11.58 -27.01
CA VAL A 355 13.00 12.17 -28.27
C VAL A 355 12.91 13.71 -28.19
N GLN A 356 13.29 14.31 -27.06
CA GLN A 356 13.25 15.76 -26.81
C GLN A 356 11.85 16.34 -27.08
N ALA A 357 10.82 15.68 -26.56
CA ALA A 357 9.44 16.17 -26.66
C ALA A 357 9.30 17.58 -26.06
N SER A 358 8.48 18.42 -26.69
CA SER A 358 8.31 19.81 -26.29
C SER A 358 7.34 19.93 -25.11
N VAL A 359 7.76 20.66 -24.07
CA VAL A 359 6.90 21.00 -22.93
C VAL A 359 5.72 21.89 -23.36
N HIS A 360 5.94 22.80 -24.31
CA HIS A 360 4.87 23.64 -24.86
C HIS A 360 3.87 22.79 -25.67
N ALA A 361 4.34 21.75 -26.36
CA ALA A 361 3.45 20.80 -27.02
C ALA A 361 2.57 20.07 -25.99
N PHE A 362 3.15 19.60 -24.88
CA PHE A 362 2.39 18.99 -23.78
C PHE A 362 1.29 19.93 -23.25
N VAL A 363 1.67 21.13 -22.81
CA VAL A 363 0.74 22.12 -22.24
C VAL A 363 -0.36 22.49 -23.24
N SER A 364 -0.01 22.69 -24.51
CA SER A 364 -0.99 23.04 -25.56
C SER A 364 -2.04 21.95 -25.78
N TRP A 365 -1.67 20.66 -25.71
CA TRP A 365 -2.61 19.55 -25.87
C TRP A 365 -3.52 19.36 -24.66
N VAL A 366 -2.99 19.54 -23.44
CA VAL A 366 -3.80 19.52 -22.21
C VAL A 366 -4.86 20.62 -22.26
N LEU A 367 -4.48 21.85 -22.63
CA LEU A 367 -5.41 22.97 -22.78
C LEU A 367 -6.42 22.76 -23.91
N TYR A 368 -6.01 22.14 -25.02
CA TYR A 368 -6.92 21.82 -26.12
C TYR A 368 -8.04 20.88 -25.67
N VAL A 369 -7.73 19.81 -24.93
CA VAL A 369 -8.74 18.84 -24.46
C VAL A 369 -9.75 19.48 -23.50
N ALA A 370 -9.28 20.42 -22.67
CA ALA A 370 -10.15 21.17 -21.76
C ALA A 370 -11.05 22.19 -22.46
N SER A 371 -10.73 22.58 -23.69
CA SER A 371 -11.56 23.53 -24.44
C SER A 371 -12.90 22.91 -24.84
N PRO A 372 -13.99 23.70 -24.90
CA PRO A 372 -15.28 23.23 -25.41
C PRO A 372 -15.22 22.69 -26.86
N GLY A 373 -14.20 23.10 -27.63
CA GLY A 373 -13.99 22.68 -29.02
C GLY A 373 -13.36 21.29 -29.18
N SER A 374 -12.97 20.60 -28.11
CA SER A 374 -12.35 19.27 -28.15
C SER A 374 -13.34 18.12 -28.34
N GLY A 375 -14.64 18.38 -28.19
CA GLY A 375 -15.69 17.37 -28.26
C GLY A 375 -15.71 16.45 -27.03
N ASN A 376 -15.80 15.14 -27.28
CA ASN A 376 -15.98 14.10 -26.25
C ASN A 376 -14.65 13.55 -25.68
N LEU A 377 -13.55 14.29 -25.82
CA LEU A 377 -12.28 13.91 -25.20
C LEU A 377 -12.36 14.15 -23.68
N SER A 378 -12.30 13.07 -22.90
CA SER A 378 -12.38 13.09 -21.43
C SER A 378 -11.02 12.93 -20.75
N ASP A 379 -10.10 12.17 -21.37
CA ASP A 379 -8.75 11.94 -20.85
C ASP A 379 -7.76 12.99 -21.36
N HIS A 380 -7.47 13.99 -20.53
CA HIS A 380 -6.61 15.13 -20.86
C HIS A 380 -5.13 14.73 -20.94
N LEU A 381 -4.69 13.91 -19.97
CA LEU A 381 -3.30 13.49 -19.84
C LEU A 381 -2.94 12.43 -20.90
N GLY A 382 -3.77 11.39 -21.05
CA GLY A 382 -3.52 10.32 -22.00
C GLY A 382 -3.52 10.82 -23.45
N TYR A 383 -4.41 11.77 -23.79
CA TYR A 383 -4.42 12.38 -25.12
C TYR A 383 -3.15 13.19 -25.40
N ALA A 384 -2.70 14.02 -24.44
CA ALA A 384 -1.47 14.80 -24.58
C ALA A 384 -0.25 13.90 -24.78
N ILE A 385 -0.12 12.83 -23.99
CA ILE A 385 0.97 11.85 -24.11
C ILE A 385 0.91 11.12 -25.46
N SER A 386 -0.27 10.69 -25.90
CA SER A 386 -0.43 10.04 -27.21
C SER A 386 0.05 10.94 -28.35
N ARG A 387 -0.27 12.24 -28.29
CA ARG A 387 0.16 13.21 -29.31
C ARG A 387 1.65 13.49 -29.28
N LEU A 388 2.27 13.52 -28.11
CA LEU A 388 3.73 13.67 -27.99
C LEU A 388 4.49 12.46 -28.51
N ARG A 389 3.94 11.25 -28.32
CA ARG A 389 4.55 10.02 -28.87
C ARG A 389 4.50 9.98 -30.39
N GLU A 390 3.39 10.40 -31.00
CA GLU A 390 3.25 10.48 -32.45
C GLU A 390 4.08 11.63 -33.05
N HIS A 391 4.04 12.80 -32.41
CA HIS A 391 4.63 14.03 -32.89
C HIS A 391 5.21 14.88 -31.73
N PRO A 392 6.46 14.60 -31.32
CA PRO A 392 7.09 15.16 -30.11
C PRO A 392 7.14 16.69 -30.02
N LEU A 393 7.21 17.38 -31.17
CA LEU A 393 7.33 18.84 -31.26
C LEU A 393 6.03 19.52 -31.71
N ARG A 394 4.97 18.76 -31.99
CA ARG A 394 3.76 19.31 -32.60
C ARG A 394 2.80 19.77 -31.52
N GLU A 395 2.63 21.08 -31.43
CA GLU A 395 1.65 21.71 -30.54
C GLU A 395 0.21 21.63 -31.09
N ALA A 396 -0.76 21.81 -30.19
CA ALA A 396 -2.15 22.05 -30.55
C ALA A 396 -2.25 23.36 -31.33
N ARG A 397 -2.76 23.27 -32.58
CA ARG A 397 -2.87 24.43 -33.48
C ARG A 397 -3.82 25.49 -32.93
N GLY A 398 -3.62 26.74 -33.34
CA GLY A 398 -4.49 27.87 -33.01
C GLY A 398 -4.05 28.59 -31.74
N VAL A 399 -5.03 28.99 -30.92
CA VAL A 399 -4.81 29.83 -29.72
C VAL A 399 -4.11 29.09 -28.57
N PHE A 400 -4.12 27.75 -28.56
CA PHE A 400 -3.51 26.93 -27.51
C PHE A 400 -1.99 26.96 -27.51
N ARG A 401 -1.37 27.19 -28.67
CA ARG A 401 0.05 27.51 -28.77
C ARG A 401 0.40 28.78 -27.99
N GLN A 402 -0.38 29.85 -28.20
CA GLN A 402 -0.16 31.13 -27.53
C GLN A 402 -0.34 31.02 -26.02
N PHE A 403 -1.21 30.12 -25.54
CA PHE A 403 -1.36 29.86 -24.11
C PHE A 403 -0.22 29.01 -23.54
N ALA A 404 0.31 28.07 -24.32
CA ALA A 404 1.46 27.27 -23.90
C ALA A 404 2.76 28.09 -23.82
N ASP A 405 2.85 29.21 -24.56
CA ASP A 405 3.96 30.16 -24.49
C ASP A 405 3.94 31.06 -23.24
N LEU A 406 2.83 31.06 -22.47
CA LEU A 406 2.71 31.84 -21.24
C LEU A 406 3.55 31.24 -20.11
N THR A 407 4.01 32.10 -19.20
CA THR A 407 4.63 31.64 -17.96
C THR A 407 3.59 30.89 -17.10
N PRO A 408 4.01 29.93 -16.25
CA PRO A 408 3.07 29.20 -15.40
C PRO A 408 2.20 30.13 -14.54
N LYS A 409 2.76 31.25 -14.08
CA LYS A 409 2.03 32.28 -13.31
C LYS A 409 0.95 33.01 -14.13
N GLU A 410 1.24 33.39 -15.37
CA GLU A 410 0.27 34.03 -16.27
C GLU A 410 -0.84 33.05 -16.66
N LEU A 411 -0.50 31.80 -16.93
CA LEU A 411 -1.48 30.76 -17.26
C LEU A 411 -2.39 30.45 -16.06
N LEU A 412 -1.82 30.33 -14.86
CA LEU A 412 -2.58 30.11 -13.63
C LEU A 412 -3.58 31.23 -13.37
N ALA A 413 -3.16 32.49 -13.55
CA ALA A 413 -4.06 33.63 -13.43
C ALA A 413 -5.26 33.53 -14.40
N LEU A 414 -5.03 33.14 -15.66
CA LEU A 414 -6.12 32.94 -16.63
C LEU A 414 -7.06 31.80 -16.24
N ILE A 415 -6.54 30.70 -15.71
CA ILE A 415 -7.34 29.58 -15.18
C ILE A 415 -8.23 30.08 -14.04
N ASP A 416 -7.65 30.80 -13.08
CA ASP A 416 -8.34 31.29 -11.87
C ASP A 416 -9.37 32.39 -12.18
N SER A 417 -9.24 33.07 -13.32
CA SER A 417 -10.24 34.04 -13.80
C SER A 417 -11.53 33.40 -14.30
N THR A 418 -11.50 32.10 -14.61
CA THR A 418 -12.61 31.41 -15.24
C THR A 418 -13.39 30.64 -14.20
N PRO A 419 -14.68 30.97 -13.99
CA PRO A 419 -15.50 30.26 -13.03
C PRO A 419 -15.65 28.79 -13.44
N THR A 420 -15.74 27.93 -12.43
CA THR A 420 -15.89 26.47 -12.60
C THR A 420 -17.28 25.99 -12.17
N GLY A 421 -17.95 26.77 -11.31
CA GLY A 421 -19.35 26.58 -10.90
C GLY A 421 -20.34 27.52 -11.60
N ASP A 422 -21.59 27.08 -11.74
CA ASP A 422 -22.67 27.82 -12.44
C ASP A 422 -23.05 29.17 -11.80
N TYR A 423 -22.65 29.40 -10.55
CA TYR A 423 -22.99 30.60 -9.76
C TYR A 423 -21.78 31.47 -9.40
N GLU A 424 -20.60 31.15 -9.93
CA GLU A 424 -19.38 31.91 -9.66
C GLU A 424 -19.24 33.11 -10.61
N LEU A 425 -18.88 34.27 -10.05
CA LEU A 425 -18.68 35.49 -10.83
C LEU A 425 -17.26 35.49 -11.43
N PRO A 426 -17.10 35.76 -12.74
CA PRO A 426 -15.78 35.86 -13.34
C PRO A 426 -14.95 36.98 -12.71
N THR A 427 -13.75 36.65 -12.27
CA THR A 427 -12.78 37.64 -11.77
C THR A 427 -12.23 38.43 -12.95
N LYS A 428 -12.30 39.78 -12.88
CA LYS A 428 -11.71 40.63 -13.93
C LYS A 428 -10.20 40.57 -13.84
N ILE A 429 -9.57 40.07 -14.91
CA ILE A 429 -8.11 40.09 -15.06
C ILE A 429 -7.71 41.03 -16.19
N GLU A 430 -6.73 41.89 -15.89
CA GLU A 430 -6.06 42.74 -16.87
C GLU A 430 -4.91 41.96 -17.52
N HIS A 431 -5.24 41.05 -18.44
CA HIS A 431 -4.25 40.30 -19.23
C HIS A 431 -4.52 40.46 -20.72
N PRO A 432 -3.50 40.68 -21.58
CA PRO A 432 -3.69 40.90 -23.02
C PRO A 432 -4.44 39.75 -23.73
N LEU A 433 -4.27 38.52 -23.24
CA LEU A 433 -4.95 37.33 -23.78
C LEU A 433 -6.27 36.99 -23.10
N ALA A 434 -6.76 37.75 -22.11
CA ALA A 434 -7.98 37.41 -21.36
C ALA A 434 -9.22 37.27 -22.28
N HIS A 435 -9.35 38.14 -23.29
CA HIS A 435 -10.43 38.05 -24.26
C HIS A 435 -10.31 36.80 -25.16
N VAL A 436 -9.08 36.45 -25.57
CA VAL A 436 -8.80 35.26 -26.38
C VAL A 436 -9.04 33.99 -25.57
N TRP A 437 -8.65 33.99 -24.30
CA TRP A 437 -8.89 32.93 -23.33
C TRP A 437 -10.37 32.65 -23.14
N LYS A 438 -11.18 33.68 -22.83
CA LYS A 438 -12.63 33.53 -22.66
C LYS A 438 -13.32 32.99 -23.92
N LYS A 439 -12.83 33.37 -25.11
CA LYS A 439 -13.35 32.85 -26.39
C LYS A 439 -12.97 31.37 -26.60
N ALA A 440 -11.79 30.96 -26.18
CA ALA A 440 -11.26 29.62 -26.37
C ALA A 440 -11.76 28.61 -25.32
N MET A 441 -11.83 29.03 -24.05
CA MET A 441 -12.16 28.18 -22.91
C MET A 441 -13.62 28.27 -22.47
N GLY A 442 -14.36 29.29 -22.93
CA GLY A 442 -15.74 29.55 -22.51
C GLY A 442 -15.81 30.52 -21.32
N SER A 443 -17.04 30.91 -20.97
CA SER A 443 -17.29 31.81 -19.82
C SER A 443 -17.43 31.07 -18.48
N ASN A 444 -17.66 29.76 -18.53
CA ASN A 444 -17.64 28.80 -17.43
C ASN A 444 -17.06 27.51 -18.01
N ASN A 445 -16.11 26.88 -17.34
CA ASN A 445 -15.51 25.63 -17.82
C ASN A 445 -15.21 24.65 -16.66
N PRO A 446 -16.02 23.60 -16.48
CA PRO A 446 -15.85 22.63 -15.40
C PRO A 446 -14.65 21.69 -15.61
N ARG A 447 -13.95 21.75 -16.75
CA ARG A 447 -12.76 20.93 -17.04
C ARG A 447 -11.45 21.59 -16.60
N LEU A 448 -11.46 22.89 -16.26
CA LEU A 448 -10.27 23.61 -15.83
C LEU A 448 -9.65 23.14 -14.49
N PRO A 449 -10.42 22.64 -13.50
CA PRO A 449 -9.82 22.02 -12.31
C PRO A 449 -8.87 20.88 -12.66
N ILE A 450 -9.23 20.03 -13.62
CA ILE A 450 -8.39 18.91 -14.08
C ILE A 450 -7.10 19.42 -14.75
N VAL A 451 -7.20 20.48 -15.57
CA VAL A 451 -6.01 21.13 -16.16
C VAL A 451 -5.11 21.69 -15.07
N ARG A 452 -5.71 22.32 -14.05
CA ARG A 452 -5.00 22.91 -12.94
C ARG A 452 -4.22 21.86 -12.16
N GLU A 453 -4.85 20.73 -11.87
CA GLU A 453 -4.22 19.57 -11.23
C GLU A 453 -3.06 19.01 -12.07
N ILE A 454 -3.28 18.80 -13.38
CA ILE A 454 -2.25 18.27 -14.28
C ILE A 454 -1.03 19.19 -14.36
N LEU A 455 -1.23 20.50 -14.46
CA LEU A 455 -0.14 21.46 -14.69
C LEU A 455 0.50 22.01 -13.41
N PHE A 456 -0.23 22.03 -12.29
CA PHE A 456 0.19 22.70 -11.04
C PHE A 456 0.06 21.85 -9.76
N GLY A 457 -0.57 20.66 -9.82
CA GLY A 457 -0.65 19.70 -8.71
C GLY A 457 -1.92 19.84 -7.82
N GLU A 458 -2.12 18.86 -6.93
CA GLU A 458 -3.32 18.65 -6.07
C GLU A 458 -3.60 19.72 -4.98
N GLY A 459 -2.91 20.87 -4.98
CA GLY A 459 -3.07 21.93 -3.97
C GLY A 459 -3.79 23.19 -4.45
N ALA A 460 -4.38 23.14 -5.64
CA ALA A 460 -4.78 24.33 -6.39
C ALA A 460 -6.31 24.43 -6.60
N SER A 461 -7.05 23.38 -6.26
CA SER A 461 -8.48 23.45 -5.97
C SER A 461 -8.66 23.85 -4.51
N GLU A 462 -9.26 25.01 -4.25
CA GLU A 462 -9.65 25.44 -2.89
C GLU A 462 -10.38 24.35 -2.10
#